data_AF-M5W826-F1
#
_entry.id   AF-M5W826-F1
#
_cell.length_a   1.000
_cell.length_b   1.000
_cell.length_c   1.000
_cell.angle_alpha   90.00
_cell.angle_beta   90.00
_cell.angle_gamma   90.00
#
_symmetry.space_group_name_H-M   'P 1'
#
loop_
_entity.id
_entity.type
_entity.pdbx_description
1 polymer ?
#
loop_
_entity_poly.entity_id
_entity_poly.type
_entity_poly.pdbx_seq_one_letter_code
_entity_poly.pdbx_strand_id
1 'polypeptide(L)'
;MESTFNELGDKASVLDFDPKSADVGGGVEDIYGEDTATEDQLVTPWTYSVASGYSLLRDPQYNKGLAFTEKERDTHYLRGLLPPATCSQQLQEKKLMNNIRQYQVPLQKYMALTELQERNERLFYKLLIDNVEELLPIVYTPTVGEACQKFGSIFRRPQGLYISLKEKGKVLEVLKNWPERTVQVIVVTDGERILGLGDLGCQGMGIPVGKLALYTALGGVRPSACLPITIDVGTNNKQLLEDEFYIGLRQKRTTGKEYADLLDEFMSAVKQNYGEKVLIQFEDFANHNAFQLLEKYRRTHLVFNDDIQGTAAVVLAGVVAALRLVGGSLSEHKFLFLGAGEAGTGIAELIALEISKKTKTPVEETRKKIWLVDSKGLIVSSRKDSLQQFKKPWAHEHEPIDNLLDAVKAIKPTVLIGSSGVGRTFTKEVIEAVSSFNEKPLILALSNPTSQSECTAEEAYTWSKGRAIFASGSPFDPVEYNGKVYVPGQVIQI
;
A
#
# COMPACT_ATOMS: atom_id res chain seq x y z
N MET A 1 87.64 19.30 10.47
CA MET A 1 88.12 19.60 9.11
C MET A 1 86.92 19.40 8.21
N GLU A 2 86.15 20.46 7.99
CA GLU A 2 86.23 21.30 6.76
C GLU A 2 85.82 20.49 5.51
N SER A 3 84.88 20.91 4.65
CA SER A 3 84.28 22.22 4.43
C SER A 3 83.13 22.17 3.39
N THR A 4 82.19 23.12 3.51
CA THR A 4 81.51 23.94 2.46
C THR A 4 80.56 23.29 1.42
N PHE A 5 79.25 23.64 1.40
CA PHE A 5 78.56 24.81 0.74
C PHE A 5 78.66 24.74 -0.80
N ASN A 6 77.63 24.89 -1.65
CA ASN A 6 76.37 25.68 -1.76
C ASN A 6 75.49 24.93 -2.82
N GLU A 7 74.18 25.11 -3.04
CA GLU A 7 73.48 26.34 -3.41
C GLU A 7 71.95 26.11 -3.50
N LEU A 8 71.18 27.20 -3.37
CA LEU A 8 69.71 27.29 -3.32
C LEU A 8 69.04 27.38 -4.70
N GLY A 9 67.76 27.00 -4.75
CA GLY A 9 66.74 27.42 -5.74
C GLY A 9 66.26 26.27 -6.63
N ASP A 10 65.01 26.12 -7.01
CA ASP A 10 63.81 26.93 -6.87
C ASP A 10 62.61 26.02 -7.25
N LYS A 11 61.44 26.26 -6.64
CA LYS A 11 60.07 25.90 -7.07
C LYS A 11 59.64 24.43 -7.23
N ALA A 12 58.68 24.09 -6.37
CA ALA A 12 57.69 23.05 -6.56
C ALA A 12 56.79 23.33 -7.77
N SER A 13 56.51 22.29 -8.57
CA SER A 13 55.30 22.19 -9.37
C SER A 13 54.86 20.72 -9.53
N VAL A 14 53.77 20.39 -8.84
CA VAL A 14 52.58 19.63 -9.27
C VAL A 14 52.76 18.41 -10.19
N LEU A 15 52.15 17.30 -9.73
CA LEU A 15 51.77 16.04 -10.40
C LEU A 15 52.76 14.89 -10.26
N ASP A 16 52.51 14.05 -9.25
CA ASP A 16 52.22 12.62 -9.48
C ASP A 16 51.70 12.00 -8.17
N PHE A 17 50.39 11.71 -8.12
CA PHE A 17 49.77 10.88 -7.09
C PHE A 17 49.56 9.49 -7.67
N ASP A 18 50.25 8.51 -7.10
CA ASP A 18 50.18 7.09 -7.46
C ASP A 18 48.89 6.46 -6.90
N PRO A 19 47.96 5.94 -7.74
CA PRO A 19 46.68 5.42 -7.29
C PRO A 19 46.78 3.91 -7.02
N LYS A 20 47.59 3.48 -6.03
CA LYS A 20 47.68 2.06 -5.65
C LYS A 20 47.81 1.78 -4.15
N SER A 21 47.23 2.61 -3.29
CA SER A 21 47.16 2.29 -1.85
C SER A 21 45.88 2.77 -1.18
N ALA A 22 44.74 2.15 -1.52
CA ALA A 22 43.56 2.13 -0.66
C ALA A 22 42.63 0.99 -1.10
N ASP A 23 43.03 -0.23 -0.77
CA ASP A 23 42.21 -1.42 -1.02
C ASP A 23 41.30 -1.64 0.20
N VAL A 24 40.02 -1.28 0.07
CA VAL A 24 38.91 -1.78 0.90
C VAL A 24 37.74 -2.05 -0.06
N GLY A 25 37.83 -3.18 -0.76
CA GLY A 25 36.83 -3.66 -1.70
C GLY A 25 35.52 -4.09 -1.03
N GLY A 26 34.42 -3.72 -1.68
CA GLY A 26 33.06 -4.08 -1.27
C GLY A 26 32.00 -3.64 -2.28
N GLY A 27 32.25 -3.85 -3.57
CA GLY A 27 31.30 -3.63 -4.67
C GLY A 27 31.51 -4.72 -5.73
N VAL A 28 30.43 -5.23 -6.31
CA VAL A 28 30.51 -6.20 -7.41
C VAL A 28 31.04 -5.45 -8.64
N GLU A 29 32.23 -5.80 -9.12
CA GLU A 29 32.75 -5.31 -10.39
C GLU A 29 31.89 -5.85 -11.54
N ASP A 30 31.26 -4.95 -12.29
CA ASP A 30 30.57 -5.28 -13.53
C ASP A 30 31.60 -5.29 -14.68
N ILE A 31 31.65 -6.39 -15.43
CA ILE A 31 32.76 -6.73 -16.37
C ILE A 31 32.65 -6.00 -17.72
N TYR A 32 31.77 -5.01 -17.85
CA TYR A 32 31.60 -4.24 -19.09
C TYR A 32 31.60 -2.73 -18.86
N GLY A 33 32.79 -2.14 -18.96
CA GLY A 33 33.03 -0.80 -19.52
C GLY A 33 32.28 0.39 -18.94
N GLU A 34 32.93 1.08 -18.00
CA GLU A 34 32.87 2.53 -17.71
C GLU A 34 31.66 3.29 -18.28
N ASP A 35 30.60 3.41 -17.49
CA ASP A 35 29.62 4.47 -17.64
C ASP A 35 30.05 5.65 -16.74
N THR A 36 31.04 6.43 -17.22
CA THR A 36 31.65 7.55 -16.47
C THR A 36 30.62 8.59 -15.98
N ALA A 37 29.42 8.61 -16.56
CA ALA A 37 28.30 9.45 -16.13
C ALA A 37 27.73 9.10 -14.74
N THR A 38 28.01 7.89 -14.22
CA THR A 38 27.59 7.48 -12.87
C THR A 38 28.59 7.88 -11.78
N GLU A 39 29.87 8.02 -12.12
CA GLU A 39 30.94 8.40 -11.18
C GLU A 39 30.91 9.90 -10.81
N ASP A 40 30.48 10.76 -11.74
CA ASP A 40 30.36 12.22 -11.53
C ASP A 40 29.14 12.66 -10.68
N GLN A 41 28.44 11.71 -10.06
CA GLN A 41 27.21 12.01 -9.33
C GLN A 41 27.48 12.50 -7.91
N LEU A 42 26.80 13.57 -7.52
CA LEU A 42 26.84 14.07 -6.13
C LEU A 42 26.41 12.97 -5.16
N VAL A 43 27.32 12.55 -4.27
CA VAL A 43 27.04 11.57 -3.21
C VAL A 43 26.86 12.32 -1.89
N THR A 44 25.84 11.93 -1.11
CA THR A 44 25.68 12.46 0.25
C THR A 44 26.85 11.99 1.13
N PRO A 45 27.65 12.90 1.72
CA PRO A 45 28.82 12.55 2.52
C PRO A 45 28.39 12.12 3.93
N TRP A 46 27.84 10.90 4.05
CA TRP A 46 27.42 10.34 5.32
C TRP A 46 28.60 10.15 6.26
N THR A 47 28.42 10.52 7.53
CA THR A 47 29.39 10.29 8.60
C THR A 47 28.79 9.35 9.63
N TYR A 48 29.58 8.38 10.09
CA TYR A 48 29.15 7.41 11.09
C TYR A 48 29.86 7.69 12.41
N SER A 49 29.07 7.76 13.49
CA SER A 49 29.59 7.91 14.85
C SER A 49 28.80 7.00 15.79
N VAL A 50 29.41 6.60 16.90
CA VAL A 50 28.74 5.76 17.90
C VAL A 50 27.63 6.57 18.58
N ALA A 51 26.38 6.13 18.41
CA ALA A 51 25.24 6.74 19.07
C ALA A 51 25.33 6.55 20.60
N SER A 52 25.23 7.65 21.33
CA SER A 52 25.23 7.71 22.80
C SER A 52 24.38 8.87 23.29
N GLY A 53 24.10 8.91 24.60
CA GLY A 53 23.32 9.97 25.23
C GLY A 53 21.96 10.19 24.54
N TYR A 54 21.59 11.46 24.35
CA TYR A 54 20.34 11.81 23.68
C TYR A 54 20.27 11.42 22.20
N SER A 55 21.40 11.31 21.49
CA SER A 55 21.40 10.87 20.10
C SER A 55 20.86 9.44 19.99
N LEU A 56 21.30 8.54 20.88
CA LEU A 56 20.77 7.18 20.97
C LEU A 56 19.30 7.12 21.42
N LEU A 57 18.89 7.99 22.37
CA LEU A 57 17.50 8.02 22.85
C LEU A 57 16.51 8.59 21.83
N ARG A 58 16.98 9.41 20.89
CA ARG A 58 16.13 10.04 19.86
C ARG A 58 16.02 9.22 18.59
N ASP A 59 16.92 8.26 18.38
CA ASP A 59 16.89 7.35 17.25
C ASP A 59 15.90 6.19 17.51
N PRO A 60 14.77 6.13 16.78
CA PRO A 60 13.75 5.11 17.01
C PRO A 60 14.22 3.68 16.71
N GLN A 61 15.23 3.49 15.87
CA GLN A 61 15.77 2.18 15.49
C GLN A 61 16.49 1.51 16.66
N TYR A 62 17.16 2.32 17.51
CA TYR A 62 17.99 1.84 18.62
C TYR A 62 17.43 2.16 20.00
N ASN A 63 16.52 3.13 20.12
CA ASN A 63 15.96 3.50 21.41
C ASN A 63 15.15 2.35 22.02
N LYS A 64 15.54 1.92 23.23
CA LYS A 64 14.85 0.88 24.02
C LYS A 64 14.00 1.46 25.15
N GLY A 65 13.99 2.79 25.33
CA GLY A 65 13.37 3.45 26.47
C GLY A 65 13.86 2.87 27.80
N LEU A 66 12.94 2.47 28.67
CA LEU A 66 13.31 1.89 29.98
C LEU A 66 13.89 0.46 29.89
N ALA A 67 13.98 -0.14 28.72
CA ALA A 67 14.54 -1.48 28.51
C ALA A 67 16.06 -1.46 28.28
N PHE A 68 16.68 -0.28 28.26
CA PHE A 68 18.14 -0.21 28.41
C PHE A 68 18.53 -0.77 29.79
N THR A 69 19.41 -1.77 29.78
CA THR A 69 20.00 -2.37 30.97
C THR A 69 20.96 -1.39 31.65
N GLU A 70 21.27 -1.60 32.93
CA GLU A 70 22.25 -0.76 33.65
C GLU A 70 23.60 -0.69 32.92
N LYS A 71 24.09 -1.82 32.39
CA LYS A 71 25.33 -1.86 31.60
C LYS A 71 25.25 -1.03 30.33
N GLU A 72 24.16 -1.13 29.57
CA GLU A 72 23.95 -0.29 28.37
C GLU A 72 23.88 1.20 28.75
N ARG A 73 23.24 1.53 29.88
CA ARG A 73 23.13 2.92 30.35
C ARG A 73 24.48 3.50 30.73
N ASP A 74 25.32 2.74 31.42
CA ASP A 74 26.69 3.15 31.76
C ASP A 74 27.57 3.28 30.50
N THR A 75 27.48 2.32 29.58
CA THR A 75 28.32 2.26 28.37
C THR A 75 27.98 3.36 27.36
N HIS A 76 26.69 3.68 27.19
CA HIS A 76 26.21 4.63 26.19
C HIS A 76 25.85 6.01 26.79
N TYR A 77 26.36 6.35 27.97
CA TYR A 77 26.16 7.65 28.62
C TYR A 77 24.67 8.01 28.81
N LEU A 78 23.84 7.04 29.18
CA LEU A 78 22.40 7.24 29.44
C LEU A 78 22.08 7.37 30.94
N ARG A 79 23.04 7.08 31.82
CA ARG A 79 22.84 7.16 33.27
C ARG A 79 22.46 8.57 33.70
N GLY A 80 21.37 8.69 34.45
CA GLY A 80 20.78 9.99 34.85
C GLY A 80 19.85 10.61 33.81
N LEU A 81 19.86 10.15 32.55
CA LEU A 81 18.90 10.59 31.51
C LEU A 81 17.58 9.81 31.57
N LEU A 82 17.62 8.60 32.13
CA LEU A 82 16.46 7.74 32.35
C LEU A 82 16.25 7.52 33.86
N PRO A 83 15.00 7.33 34.31
CA PRO A 83 14.72 6.95 35.69
C PRO A 83 15.38 5.60 36.05
N PRO A 84 15.63 5.33 37.35
CA PRO A 84 16.44 4.18 37.78
C PRO A 84 15.81 2.82 37.48
N ALA A 85 14.49 2.76 37.24
CA ALA A 85 13.83 1.50 36.92
C ALA A 85 14.21 1.01 35.51
N THR A 86 14.55 -0.27 35.39
CA THR A 86 14.61 -1.00 34.13
C THR A 86 13.30 -1.76 33.91
N CYS A 87 12.69 -1.64 32.73
CA CYS A 87 11.45 -2.33 32.39
C CYS A 87 11.65 -3.23 31.18
N SER A 88 11.22 -4.50 31.27
CA SER A 88 11.24 -5.43 30.14
C SER A 88 10.36 -4.93 28.98
N GLN A 89 10.65 -5.39 27.77
CA GLN A 89 9.85 -5.05 26.59
C GLN A 89 8.38 -5.45 26.77
N GLN A 90 8.11 -6.62 27.37
CA GLN A 90 6.76 -7.10 27.65
C GLN A 90 6.01 -6.18 28.63
N LEU A 91 6.69 -5.65 29.64
CA LEU A 91 6.06 -4.72 30.58
C LEU A 91 5.76 -3.36 29.92
N GLN A 92 6.64 -2.90 29.04
CA GLN A 92 6.40 -1.68 28.25
C GLN A 92 5.21 -1.86 27.31
N GLU A 93 5.13 -3.01 26.63
CA GLU A 93 3.99 -3.37 25.78
C GLU A 93 2.68 -3.37 26.56
N LYS A 94 2.64 -4.06 27.72
CA LYS A 94 1.47 -4.07 28.62
C LYS A 94 1.06 -2.66 29.05
N LYS A 95 2.02 -1.81 29.42
CA LYS A 95 1.76 -0.41 29.79
C LYS A 95 1.16 0.37 28.62
N LEU A 96 1.69 0.20 27.42
CA LEU A 96 1.21 0.91 26.23
C LEU A 96 -0.20 0.46 25.84
N MET A 97 -0.49 -0.85 25.83
CA MET A 97 -1.84 -1.34 25.55
C MET A 97 -2.87 -0.82 26.55
N ASN A 98 -2.52 -0.76 27.85
CA ASN A 98 -3.39 -0.17 28.86
C ASN A 98 -3.71 1.31 28.58
N ASN A 99 -2.76 2.07 28.05
CA ASN A 99 -2.97 3.47 27.67
C ASN A 99 -3.76 3.59 26.37
N ILE A 100 -3.43 2.79 25.35
CA ILE A 100 -4.08 2.81 24.04
C ILE A 100 -5.59 2.53 24.18
N ARG A 101 -5.97 1.57 25.03
CA ARG A 101 -7.37 1.22 25.30
C ARG A 101 -8.15 2.32 26.02
N GLN A 102 -7.50 3.30 26.64
CA GLN A 102 -8.17 4.44 27.30
C GLN A 102 -8.54 5.56 26.33
N TYR A 103 -7.92 5.63 25.14
CA TYR A 103 -8.32 6.59 24.12
C TYR A 103 -9.72 6.29 23.60
N GLN A 104 -10.52 7.35 23.46
CA GLN A 104 -11.94 7.24 23.16
C GLN A 104 -12.21 7.12 21.66
N VAL A 105 -11.37 7.73 20.82
CA VAL A 105 -11.56 7.72 19.36
C VAL A 105 -10.40 6.99 18.66
N PRO A 106 -10.67 6.23 17.58
CA PRO A 106 -9.63 5.49 16.84
C PRO A 106 -8.47 6.38 16.38
N LEU A 107 -8.75 7.60 15.93
CA LEU A 107 -7.72 8.54 15.48
C LEU A 107 -6.69 8.89 16.57
N GLN A 108 -7.10 8.99 17.84
CA GLN A 108 -6.18 9.20 18.96
C GLN A 108 -5.25 8.00 19.15
N LYS A 109 -5.78 6.78 18.99
CA LYS A 109 -4.99 5.55 19.05
C LYS A 109 -3.99 5.51 17.89
N TYR A 110 -4.40 5.88 16.67
CA TYR A 110 -3.52 6.01 15.52
C TYR A 110 -2.36 6.98 15.80
N MET A 111 -2.66 8.19 16.28
CA MET A 111 -1.64 9.20 16.60
C MET A 111 -0.66 8.73 17.69
N ALA A 112 -1.15 7.98 18.69
CA ALA A 112 -0.29 7.42 19.74
C ALA A 112 0.64 6.30 19.21
N LEU A 113 0.15 5.50 18.25
CA LEU A 113 0.92 4.43 17.61
C LEU A 113 1.97 4.98 16.63
N THR A 114 1.64 5.99 15.84
CA THR A 114 2.63 6.66 14.96
C THR A 114 3.71 7.36 15.79
N GLU A 115 3.35 8.00 16.90
CA GLU A 115 4.36 8.55 17.82
C GLU A 115 5.24 7.46 18.45
N LEU A 116 4.68 6.29 18.75
CA LEU A 116 5.46 5.16 19.24
C LEU A 116 6.43 4.64 18.18
N GLN A 117 5.99 4.50 16.93
CA GLN A 117 6.84 4.09 15.81
C GLN A 117 8.06 5.01 15.67
N GLU A 118 7.83 6.32 15.71
CA GLU A 118 8.88 7.33 15.61
C GLU A 118 9.69 7.55 16.90
N ARG A 119 9.41 6.80 17.96
CA ARG A 119 10.14 6.86 19.23
C ARG A 119 10.88 5.58 19.56
N ASN A 120 10.29 4.42 19.28
CA ASN A 120 10.83 3.09 19.56
C ASN A 120 10.20 2.10 18.58
N GLU A 121 10.84 1.96 17.43
CA GLU A 121 10.37 1.20 16.27
C GLU A 121 10.17 -0.28 16.63
N ARG A 122 11.10 -0.87 17.38
CA ARG A 122 11.04 -2.28 17.79
C ARG A 122 9.86 -2.56 18.72
N LEU A 123 9.56 -1.64 19.63
CA LEU A 123 8.42 -1.78 20.53
C LEU A 123 7.10 -1.57 19.79
N PHE A 124 7.04 -0.65 18.82
CA PHE A 124 5.89 -0.49 17.94
C PHE A 124 5.56 -1.80 17.21
N TYR A 125 6.53 -2.39 16.50
CA TYR A 125 6.30 -3.63 15.77
C TYR A 125 5.99 -4.80 16.69
N LYS A 126 6.68 -4.92 17.83
CA LYS A 126 6.41 -5.99 18.80
C LYS A 126 4.97 -5.89 19.35
N LEU A 127 4.52 -4.69 19.67
CA LEU A 127 3.16 -4.43 20.14
C LEU A 127 2.11 -4.72 19.05
N LEU A 128 2.39 -4.35 17.80
CA LEU A 128 1.53 -4.63 16.66
C LEU A 128 1.41 -6.13 16.35
N ILE A 129 2.52 -6.87 16.37
CA ILE A 129 2.55 -8.32 16.09
C ILE A 129 1.73 -9.09 17.13
N ASP A 130 1.94 -8.81 18.43
CA ASP A 130 1.28 -9.55 19.51
C ASP A 130 -0.22 -9.22 19.64
N ASN A 131 -0.66 -8.07 19.11
CA ASN A 131 -2.04 -7.56 19.24
C ASN A 131 -2.65 -7.22 17.87
N VAL A 132 -2.27 -7.95 16.82
CA VAL A 132 -2.60 -7.62 15.43
C VAL A 132 -4.10 -7.43 15.19
N GLU A 133 -4.94 -8.31 15.73
CA GLU A 133 -6.39 -8.24 15.52
C GLU A 133 -7.01 -6.94 16.07
N GLU A 134 -6.53 -6.46 17.23
CA GLU A 134 -7.02 -5.23 17.87
C GLU A 134 -6.43 -3.97 17.21
N LEU A 135 -5.19 -4.02 16.74
CA LEU A 135 -4.45 -2.84 16.30
C LEU A 135 -4.44 -2.65 14.78
N LEU A 136 -4.64 -3.70 13.98
CA LEU A 136 -4.72 -3.60 12.53
C LEU A 136 -5.77 -2.58 12.07
N PRO A 137 -7.00 -2.53 12.63
CA PRO A 137 -7.99 -1.53 12.25
C PRO A 137 -7.62 -0.09 12.65
N ILE A 138 -6.62 0.06 13.52
CA ILE A 138 -6.11 1.35 13.99
C ILE A 138 -4.96 1.83 13.11
N VAL A 139 -3.95 0.99 12.86
CA VAL A 139 -2.77 1.38 12.07
C VAL A 139 -3.01 1.36 10.56
N TYR A 140 -4.04 0.64 10.11
CA TYR A 140 -4.44 0.53 8.73
C TYR A 140 -5.94 0.80 8.57
N THR A 141 -6.62 0.13 7.65
CA THR A 141 -8.04 0.38 7.35
C THR A 141 -8.95 -0.07 8.49
N PRO A 142 -9.96 0.74 8.89
CA PRO A 142 -10.38 1.99 8.24
C PRO A 142 -9.72 3.27 8.78
N THR A 143 -9.07 3.24 9.94
CA THR A 143 -8.62 4.46 10.66
C THR A 143 -7.57 5.27 9.89
N VAL A 144 -6.69 4.60 9.12
CA VAL A 144 -5.68 5.27 8.28
C VAL A 144 -6.33 6.20 7.25
N GLY A 145 -7.52 5.86 6.74
CA GLY A 145 -8.26 6.73 5.82
C GLY A 145 -8.70 8.03 6.48
N GLU A 146 -9.21 7.96 7.72
CA GLU A 146 -9.53 9.16 8.52
C GLU A 146 -8.26 9.97 8.81
N ALA A 147 -7.15 9.30 9.12
CA ALA A 147 -5.87 9.96 9.32
C ALA A 147 -5.40 10.70 8.06
N CYS A 148 -5.56 10.12 6.87
CA CYS A 148 -5.28 10.79 5.59
C CYS A 148 -6.19 12.00 5.35
N GLN A 149 -7.48 11.94 5.72
CA GLN A 149 -8.37 13.12 5.58
C GLN A 149 -7.92 14.28 6.46
N LYS A 150 -7.40 13.98 7.65
CA LYS A 150 -6.98 14.96 8.66
C LYS A 150 -5.46 15.17 8.71
N PHE A 151 -4.71 14.63 7.74
CA PHE A 151 -3.26 14.45 7.86
C PHE A 151 -2.52 15.75 8.14
N GLY A 152 -2.88 16.85 7.46
CA GLY A 152 -2.28 18.16 7.70
C GLY A 152 -2.49 18.67 9.13
N SER A 153 -3.70 18.50 9.67
CA SER A 153 -4.04 18.93 11.05
C SER A 153 -3.38 18.09 12.14
N ILE A 154 -3.06 16.81 11.86
CA ILE A 154 -2.45 15.88 12.83
C ILE A 154 -0.95 15.69 12.58
N PHE A 155 -0.36 16.37 11.59
CA PHE A 155 1.04 16.24 11.21
C PHE A 155 1.96 16.59 12.38
N ARG A 156 2.94 15.71 12.66
CA ARG A 156 3.87 15.87 13.80
C ARG A 156 5.29 15.54 13.39
N ARG A 157 5.66 14.27 13.46
CA ARG A 157 6.96 13.78 12.98
C ARG A 157 6.81 13.36 11.51
N PRO A 158 7.71 13.81 10.62
CA PRO A 158 7.64 13.43 9.22
C PRO A 158 7.92 11.93 9.07
N GLN A 159 7.14 11.25 8.24
CA GLN A 159 7.35 9.86 7.85
C GLN A 159 7.36 9.79 6.33
N GLY A 160 8.27 8.98 5.78
CA GLY A 160 8.42 8.83 4.32
C GLY A 160 9.07 10.02 3.62
N LEU A 161 8.97 10.01 2.30
CA LEU A 161 9.62 10.96 1.41
C LEU A 161 8.59 11.57 0.45
N TYR A 162 8.62 12.88 0.28
CA TYR A 162 7.71 13.62 -0.58
C TYR A 162 8.45 14.09 -1.83
N ILE A 163 7.89 13.82 -3.01
CA ILE A 163 8.45 14.26 -4.30
C ILE A 163 7.34 15.01 -5.01
N SER A 164 7.51 16.32 -5.22
CA SER A 164 6.50 17.13 -5.89
C SER A 164 6.94 17.57 -7.28
N LEU A 165 6.05 18.23 -8.02
CA LEU A 165 6.38 18.88 -9.29
C LEU A 165 7.53 19.89 -9.18
N LYS A 166 7.77 20.47 -8.00
CA LYS A 166 8.87 21.42 -7.77
C LYS A 166 10.24 20.75 -7.83
N GLU A 167 10.30 19.44 -7.62
CA GLU A 167 11.52 18.63 -7.64
C GLU A 167 11.74 17.95 -9.00
N LYS A 168 10.95 18.27 -10.02
CA LYS A 168 11.20 17.78 -11.40
C LYS A 168 12.60 18.21 -11.87
N GLY A 169 13.36 17.25 -12.38
CA GLY A 169 14.77 17.35 -12.73
C GLY A 169 15.74 17.10 -11.57
N LYS A 170 15.25 16.85 -10.35
CA LYS A 170 16.04 16.66 -9.13
C LYS A 170 15.57 15.48 -8.29
N VAL A 171 14.75 14.57 -8.83
CA VAL A 171 14.16 13.48 -8.04
C VAL A 171 15.25 12.59 -7.42
N LEU A 172 16.35 12.34 -8.14
CA LEU A 172 17.49 11.58 -7.62
C LEU A 172 18.14 12.26 -6.39
N GLU A 173 18.25 13.59 -6.39
CA GLU A 173 18.80 14.34 -5.25
C GLU A 173 17.90 14.21 -4.02
N VAL A 174 16.58 14.20 -4.22
CA VAL A 174 15.60 13.99 -3.15
C VAL A 174 15.74 12.59 -2.55
N LEU A 175 15.88 11.55 -3.40
CA LEU A 175 16.09 10.17 -2.93
C LEU A 175 17.38 10.03 -2.10
N LYS A 176 18.44 10.76 -2.45
CA LYS A 176 19.73 10.76 -1.73
C LYS A 176 19.68 11.39 -0.34
N ASN A 177 18.61 12.12 0.00
CA ASN A 177 18.36 12.62 1.35
C ASN A 177 17.81 11.55 2.29
N TRP A 178 17.29 10.43 1.77
CA TRP A 178 16.85 9.31 2.60
C TRP A 178 18.06 8.65 3.28
N PRO A 179 18.04 8.47 4.62
CA PRO A 179 19.22 8.03 5.36
C PRO A 179 19.55 6.54 5.16
N GLU A 180 18.58 5.73 4.75
CA GLU A 180 18.77 4.30 4.53
C GLU A 180 19.17 4.02 3.08
N ARG A 181 20.37 3.48 2.88
CA ARG A 181 20.91 3.19 1.54
C ARG A 181 20.35 1.92 0.92
N THR A 182 19.89 0.98 1.73
CA THR A 182 19.53 -0.38 1.29
C THR A 182 18.02 -0.58 1.25
N VAL A 183 17.34 0.29 0.50
CA VAL A 183 15.89 0.18 0.27
C VAL A 183 15.59 -1.04 -0.59
N GLN A 184 14.61 -1.83 -0.18
CA GLN A 184 14.16 -3.05 -0.87
C GLN A 184 12.69 -2.96 -1.28
N VAL A 185 11.86 -2.23 -0.52
CA VAL A 185 10.43 -2.07 -0.80
C VAL A 185 10.05 -0.60 -0.71
N ILE A 186 9.54 -0.08 -1.82
CA ILE A 186 8.92 1.24 -1.92
C ILE A 186 7.43 1.03 -2.06
N VAL A 187 6.63 1.72 -1.24
CA VAL A 187 5.20 1.90 -1.50
C VAL A 187 5.00 3.35 -1.87
N VAL A 188 4.40 3.59 -3.03
CA VAL A 188 4.23 4.93 -3.59
C VAL A 188 2.77 5.19 -3.92
N THR A 189 2.30 6.40 -3.64
CA THR A 189 0.98 6.89 -4.03
C THR A 189 1.06 8.32 -4.57
N ASP A 190 0.11 8.75 -5.39
CA ASP A 190 -0.15 10.16 -5.69
C ASP A 190 -1.38 10.73 -4.97
N GLY A 191 -2.02 9.90 -4.13
CA GLY A 191 -3.18 10.27 -3.33
C GLY A 191 -4.45 10.59 -4.09
N GLU A 192 -4.56 10.23 -5.39
CA GLU A 192 -5.74 10.57 -6.21
C GLU A 192 -6.98 9.76 -5.83
N ARG A 193 -6.80 8.53 -5.33
CA ARG A 193 -7.90 7.63 -5.00
C ARG A 193 -7.63 6.87 -3.71
N ILE A 194 -7.53 7.59 -2.58
CA ILE A 194 -7.35 6.96 -1.27
C ILE A 194 -8.61 6.15 -0.91
N LEU A 195 -8.52 4.82 -0.98
CA LEU A 195 -9.62 3.90 -0.66
C LEU A 195 -10.94 4.30 -1.38
N GLY A 196 -12.04 4.42 -0.62
CA GLY A 196 -13.32 5.00 -1.05
C GLY A 196 -13.49 6.49 -0.70
N LEU A 197 -12.41 7.19 -0.33
CA LEU A 197 -12.43 8.59 0.13
C LEU A 197 -12.06 9.59 -0.98
N GLY A 198 -11.47 9.11 -2.07
CA GLY A 198 -11.15 9.91 -3.25
C GLY A 198 -9.82 10.66 -3.13
N ASP A 199 -9.76 11.84 -3.75
CA ASP A 199 -8.52 12.61 -3.87
C ASP A 199 -8.19 13.31 -2.53
N LEU A 200 -7.08 12.89 -1.91
CA LEU A 200 -6.52 13.50 -0.69
C LEU A 200 -5.14 14.13 -0.93
N GLY A 201 -4.66 14.14 -2.19
CA GLY A 201 -3.38 14.75 -2.56
C GLY A 201 -2.20 14.26 -1.73
N CYS A 202 -1.37 15.20 -1.29
CA CYS A 202 -0.19 14.93 -0.47
C CYS A 202 -0.51 14.29 0.89
N GLN A 203 -1.76 14.41 1.37
CA GLN A 203 -2.18 13.77 2.62
C GLN A 203 -2.35 12.25 2.51
N GLY A 204 -2.25 11.70 1.30
CA GLY A 204 -2.26 10.26 1.04
C GLY A 204 -1.09 9.49 1.67
N MET A 205 -0.04 10.17 2.15
CA MET A 205 1.16 9.56 2.75
C MET A 205 0.88 8.53 3.86
N GLY A 206 -0.22 8.70 4.60
CA GLY A 206 -0.62 7.73 5.61
C GLY A 206 -0.77 6.30 5.08
N ILE A 207 -1.15 6.14 3.80
CA ILE A 207 -1.34 4.83 3.17
C ILE A 207 0.00 4.10 2.95
N PRO A 208 1.00 4.65 2.23
CA PRO A 208 2.32 4.03 2.15
C PRO A 208 2.95 3.72 3.50
N VAL A 209 2.82 4.62 4.47
CA VAL A 209 3.35 4.41 5.83
C VAL A 209 2.67 3.22 6.50
N GLY A 210 1.34 3.17 6.47
CA GLY A 210 0.56 2.07 7.01
C GLY A 210 0.88 0.74 6.33
N LYS A 211 0.93 0.72 4.98
CA LYS A 211 1.28 -0.47 4.20
C LYS A 211 2.65 -1.03 4.57
N LEU A 212 3.68 -0.18 4.66
CA LEU A 212 5.03 -0.63 5.01
C LEU A 212 5.14 -1.11 6.46
N ALA A 213 4.29 -0.60 7.37
CA ALA A 213 4.16 -1.16 8.71
C ALA A 213 3.62 -2.59 8.67
N LEU A 214 2.68 -2.90 7.78
CA LEU A 214 2.16 -4.26 7.59
C LEU A 214 3.19 -5.19 6.94
N TYR A 215 3.92 -4.72 5.93
CA TYR A 215 5.05 -5.46 5.35
C TYR A 215 6.04 -5.94 6.41
N THR A 216 6.30 -5.09 7.40
CA THR A 216 7.20 -5.42 8.50
C THR A 216 6.54 -6.37 9.51
N ALA A 217 5.37 -6.02 10.03
CA ALA A 217 4.72 -6.78 11.09
C ALA A 217 4.24 -8.16 10.64
N LEU A 218 3.80 -8.30 9.38
CA LEU A 218 3.13 -9.49 8.86
C LEU A 218 3.99 -10.23 7.84
N GLY A 219 4.76 -9.49 7.02
CA GLY A 219 5.69 -10.04 6.04
C GLY A 219 7.12 -10.24 6.55
N GLY A 220 7.48 -9.69 7.71
CA GLY A 220 8.84 -9.77 8.25
C GLY A 220 9.88 -8.98 7.46
N VAL A 221 9.45 -8.03 6.60
CA VAL A 221 10.37 -7.14 5.89
C VAL A 221 11.05 -6.21 6.89
N ARG A 222 12.35 -5.94 6.70
CA ARG A 222 13.07 -5.03 7.59
C ARG A 222 12.55 -3.59 7.40
N PRO A 223 12.17 -2.88 8.47
CA PRO A 223 11.60 -1.53 8.34
C PRO A 223 12.62 -0.52 7.78
N SER A 224 13.92 -0.68 8.08
CA SER A 224 14.98 0.12 7.49
C SER A 224 15.18 -0.09 5.98
N ALA A 225 14.57 -1.15 5.40
CA ALA A 225 14.56 -1.41 3.97
C ALA A 225 13.27 -0.92 3.28
N CYS A 226 12.37 -0.28 4.04
CA CYS A 226 11.08 0.22 3.57
C CYS A 226 11.16 1.74 3.34
N LEU A 227 10.60 2.21 2.23
CA LEU A 227 10.56 3.63 1.90
C LEU A 227 9.15 4.04 1.45
N PRO A 228 8.37 4.74 2.30
CA PRO A 228 7.07 5.30 1.92
C PRO A 228 7.27 6.56 1.08
N ILE A 229 6.60 6.67 -0.06
CA ILE A 229 6.70 7.83 -0.95
C ILE A 229 5.32 8.38 -1.32
N THR A 230 5.20 9.70 -1.34
CA THR A 230 4.06 10.39 -1.95
C THR A 230 4.53 11.30 -3.07
N ILE A 231 3.92 11.14 -4.25
CA ILE A 231 4.15 12.00 -5.41
C ILE A 231 3.09 13.11 -5.41
N ASP A 232 3.49 14.35 -5.13
CA ASP A 232 2.58 15.49 -5.04
C ASP A 232 2.54 16.28 -6.35
N VAL A 233 1.49 16.04 -7.13
CA VAL A 233 1.21 16.76 -8.39
C VAL A 233 0.07 17.78 -8.24
N GLY A 234 -0.30 18.12 -7.00
CA GLY A 234 -1.50 18.88 -6.66
C GLY A 234 -2.69 17.98 -6.29
N THR A 235 -3.84 18.60 -6.04
CA THR A 235 -5.10 17.90 -5.70
C THR A 235 -6.29 18.60 -6.34
N ASN A 236 -7.28 17.83 -6.80
CA ASN A 236 -8.56 18.35 -7.28
C ASN A 236 -9.59 18.53 -6.15
N ASN A 237 -9.22 18.16 -4.92
CA ASN A 237 -10.07 18.32 -3.75
C ASN A 237 -10.13 19.79 -3.31
N LYS A 238 -11.24 20.46 -3.60
CA LYS A 238 -11.44 21.88 -3.27
C LYS A 238 -11.35 22.16 -1.78
N GLN A 239 -11.82 21.24 -0.92
CA GLN A 239 -11.77 21.42 0.53
C GLN A 239 -10.32 21.50 1.00
N LEU A 240 -9.44 20.62 0.48
CA LEU A 240 -8.02 20.65 0.81
C LEU A 240 -7.29 21.87 0.22
N LEU A 241 -7.68 22.34 -0.97
CA LEU A 241 -7.11 23.56 -1.53
C LEU A 241 -7.40 24.81 -0.66
N GLU A 242 -8.58 24.83 -0.03
CA GLU A 242 -9.05 25.90 0.85
C GLU A 242 -8.60 25.74 2.32
N ASP A 243 -8.22 24.52 2.74
CA ASP A 243 -7.80 24.21 4.11
C ASP A 243 -6.42 24.80 4.43
N GLU A 244 -6.32 25.68 5.43
CA GLU A 244 -5.07 26.30 5.88
C GLU A 244 -4.00 25.30 6.34
N PHE A 245 -4.39 24.10 6.78
CA PHE A 245 -3.48 23.05 7.24
C PHE A 245 -3.07 22.07 6.14
N TYR A 246 -3.56 22.21 4.92
CA TYR A 246 -3.11 21.35 3.81
C TYR A 246 -1.61 21.50 3.56
N ILE A 247 -0.92 20.35 3.55
CA ILE A 247 0.55 20.24 3.48
C ILE A 247 1.10 20.09 2.07
N GLY A 248 0.25 19.89 1.06
CA GLY A 248 0.67 19.69 -0.32
C GLY A 248 0.69 20.96 -1.18
N LEU A 249 0.99 20.78 -2.47
CA LEU A 249 0.90 21.83 -3.47
C LEU A 249 -0.55 22.32 -3.60
N ARG A 250 -0.78 23.61 -3.29
CA ARG A 250 -2.08 24.28 -3.40
C ARG A 250 -2.43 24.63 -4.85
N GLN A 251 -2.51 23.61 -5.67
CA GLN A 251 -2.89 23.68 -7.08
C GLN A 251 -3.69 22.44 -7.48
N LYS A 252 -4.44 22.54 -8.58
CA LYS A 252 -5.09 21.38 -9.19
C LYS A 252 -4.06 20.36 -9.68
N ARG A 253 -4.47 19.09 -9.81
CA ARG A 253 -3.61 18.03 -10.33
C ARG A 253 -3.08 18.37 -11.71
N THR A 254 -1.77 18.29 -11.87
CA THR A 254 -1.14 18.25 -13.20
C THR A 254 -1.51 16.96 -13.91
N THR A 255 -1.74 17.03 -15.22
CA THR A 255 -2.16 15.88 -16.05
C THR A 255 -1.33 15.80 -17.33
N GLY A 256 -1.47 14.70 -18.07
CA GLY A 256 -0.85 14.54 -19.37
C GLY A 256 0.67 14.39 -19.29
N LYS A 257 1.38 15.03 -20.23
CA LYS A 257 2.83 14.82 -20.40
C LYS A 257 3.63 15.20 -19.16
N GLU A 258 3.29 16.30 -18.50
CA GLU A 258 4.08 16.77 -17.36
C GLU A 258 4.03 15.80 -16.17
N TYR A 259 2.86 15.20 -15.90
CA TYR A 259 2.68 14.12 -14.92
C TYR A 259 3.48 12.87 -15.31
N ALA A 260 3.38 12.47 -16.58
CA ALA A 260 4.09 11.30 -17.10
C ALA A 260 5.62 11.46 -17.01
N ASP A 261 6.14 12.64 -17.36
CA ASP A 261 7.57 12.96 -17.29
C ASP A 261 8.09 12.85 -15.85
N LEU A 262 7.35 13.35 -14.85
CA LEU A 262 7.76 13.26 -13.44
C LEU A 262 7.79 11.80 -12.97
N LEU A 263 6.81 10.99 -13.35
CA LEU A 263 6.80 9.57 -12.99
C LEU A 263 7.91 8.78 -13.71
N ASP A 264 8.21 9.11 -14.97
CA ASP A 264 9.35 8.51 -15.68
C ASP A 264 10.68 8.86 -15.01
N GLU A 265 10.85 10.12 -14.62
CA GLU A 265 12.01 10.56 -13.84
C GLU A 265 12.09 9.82 -12.51
N PHE A 266 10.99 9.72 -11.78
CA PHE A 266 10.93 8.99 -10.50
C PHE A 266 11.33 7.54 -10.65
N MET A 267 10.73 6.80 -11.59
CA MET A 267 11.04 5.38 -11.79
C MET A 267 12.50 5.18 -12.19
N SER A 268 13.02 6.04 -13.08
CA SER A 268 14.43 6.01 -13.50
C SER A 268 15.37 6.30 -12.33
N ALA A 269 15.06 7.32 -11.52
CA ALA A 269 15.86 7.70 -10.36
C ALA A 269 15.85 6.61 -9.27
N VAL A 270 14.71 5.94 -9.04
CA VAL A 270 14.60 4.81 -8.10
C VAL A 270 15.49 3.65 -8.55
N LYS A 271 15.39 3.24 -9.82
CA LYS A 271 16.23 2.18 -10.39
C LYS A 271 17.71 2.55 -10.31
N GLN A 272 18.06 3.79 -10.62
CA GLN A 272 19.43 4.28 -10.57
C GLN A 272 19.99 4.29 -9.14
N ASN A 273 19.19 4.68 -8.14
CA ASN A 273 19.66 4.83 -6.76
C ASN A 273 19.66 3.51 -5.97
N TYR A 274 18.70 2.61 -6.23
CA TYR A 274 18.48 1.39 -5.44
C TYR A 274 18.65 0.08 -6.23
N GLY A 275 18.86 0.16 -7.55
CA GLY A 275 19.09 -0.98 -8.44
C GLY A 275 17.83 -1.68 -8.93
N GLU A 276 18.02 -2.69 -9.79
CA GLU A 276 16.95 -3.40 -10.50
C GLU A 276 16.02 -4.26 -9.62
N LYS A 277 16.46 -4.57 -8.39
CA LYS A 277 15.77 -5.52 -7.50
C LYS A 277 14.84 -4.84 -6.48
N VAL A 278 14.79 -3.50 -6.45
CA VAL A 278 13.89 -2.77 -5.57
C VAL A 278 12.44 -3.02 -6.01
N LEU A 279 11.59 -3.45 -5.08
CA LEU A 279 10.16 -3.58 -5.31
C LEU A 279 9.52 -2.21 -5.23
N ILE A 280 8.75 -1.83 -6.25
CA ILE A 280 7.95 -0.61 -6.27
C ILE A 280 6.47 -1.01 -6.31
N GLN A 281 5.79 -0.86 -5.18
CA GLN A 281 4.36 -1.04 -5.06
C GLN A 281 3.63 0.28 -5.30
N PHE A 282 2.77 0.32 -6.31
CA PHE A 282 1.82 1.40 -6.53
C PHE A 282 0.56 1.19 -5.70
N GLU A 283 0.11 2.26 -5.03
CA GLU A 283 -1.05 2.23 -4.13
C GLU A 283 -1.94 3.46 -4.33
N ASP A 284 -3.26 3.27 -4.34
CA ASP A 284 -4.28 4.34 -4.32
C ASP A 284 -4.16 5.41 -5.43
N PHE A 285 -3.68 5.00 -6.61
CA PHE A 285 -3.74 5.80 -7.84
C PHE A 285 -5.17 5.78 -8.43
N ALA A 286 -5.52 6.74 -9.27
CA ALA A 286 -6.78 6.63 -10.02
C ALA A 286 -6.73 5.54 -11.09
N ASN A 287 -7.87 4.88 -11.31
CA ASN A 287 -8.08 3.78 -12.28
C ASN A 287 -7.25 3.89 -13.57
N HIS A 288 -7.34 5.04 -14.25
CA HIS A 288 -6.66 5.22 -15.54
C HIS A 288 -5.13 5.23 -15.39
N ASN A 289 -4.59 5.87 -14.35
CA ASN A 289 -3.17 5.93 -14.06
C ASN A 289 -2.65 4.58 -13.59
N ALA A 290 -3.31 3.91 -12.63
CA ALA A 290 -2.84 2.63 -12.11
C ALA A 290 -2.63 1.58 -13.21
N PHE A 291 -3.60 1.42 -14.13
CA PHE A 291 -3.47 0.50 -15.26
C PHE A 291 -2.34 0.89 -16.22
N GLN A 292 -2.20 2.19 -16.52
CA GLN A 292 -1.15 2.68 -17.42
C GLN A 292 0.24 2.48 -16.82
N LEU A 293 0.42 2.81 -15.54
CA LEU A 293 1.69 2.68 -14.82
C LEU A 293 2.10 1.22 -14.71
N LEU A 294 1.17 0.34 -14.33
CA LEU A 294 1.43 -1.09 -14.23
C LEU A 294 1.84 -1.67 -15.60
N GLU A 295 1.12 -1.38 -16.67
CA GLU A 295 1.47 -1.91 -18.00
C GLU A 295 2.79 -1.34 -18.53
N LYS A 296 3.07 -0.06 -18.26
CA LYS A 296 4.31 0.61 -18.70
C LYS A 296 5.55 0.05 -17.99
N TYR A 297 5.51 -0.06 -16.66
CA TYR A 297 6.71 -0.33 -15.87
C TYR A 297 6.94 -1.81 -15.54
N ARG A 298 5.94 -2.70 -15.65
CA ARG A 298 6.10 -4.14 -15.37
C ARG A 298 7.13 -4.88 -16.21
N ARG A 299 7.57 -4.29 -17.33
CA ARG A 299 8.59 -4.86 -18.22
C ARG A 299 10.00 -4.37 -17.89
N THR A 300 10.10 -3.26 -17.18
CA THR A 300 11.37 -2.57 -16.92
C THR A 300 11.72 -2.53 -15.44
N HIS A 301 10.77 -2.71 -14.53
CA HIS A 301 10.97 -2.63 -13.09
C HIS A 301 10.25 -3.79 -12.38
N LEU A 302 10.72 -4.15 -11.19
CA LEU A 302 9.96 -5.00 -10.28
C LEU A 302 8.83 -4.18 -9.65
N VAL A 303 7.69 -4.12 -10.34
CA VAL A 303 6.50 -3.38 -9.89
C VAL A 303 5.35 -4.30 -9.56
N PHE A 304 4.54 -3.82 -8.62
CA PHE A 304 3.29 -4.44 -8.18
C PHE A 304 2.27 -3.33 -7.93
N ASN A 305 0.99 -3.59 -8.16
CA ASN A 305 -0.08 -2.69 -7.71
C ASN A 305 -1.06 -3.52 -6.88
N ASP A 306 -1.20 -3.17 -5.60
CA ASP A 306 -1.98 -3.98 -4.66
C ASP A 306 -3.49 -3.89 -4.95
N ASP A 307 -3.98 -2.69 -5.29
CA ASP A 307 -5.38 -2.44 -5.64
C ASP A 307 -5.87 -3.31 -6.81
N ILE A 308 -4.99 -3.60 -7.78
CA ILE A 308 -5.29 -4.46 -8.93
C ILE A 308 -4.94 -5.92 -8.61
N GLN A 309 -3.66 -6.20 -8.32
CA GLN A 309 -3.12 -7.56 -8.30
C GLN A 309 -3.29 -8.21 -6.92
N GLY A 310 -3.09 -7.47 -5.84
CA GLY A 310 -3.30 -7.93 -4.48
C GLY A 310 -4.76 -8.24 -4.21
N THR A 311 -5.66 -7.31 -4.55
CA THR A 311 -7.12 -7.53 -4.49
C THR A 311 -7.52 -8.78 -5.24
N ALA A 312 -7.04 -8.94 -6.48
CA ALA A 312 -7.36 -10.10 -7.30
C ALA A 312 -6.92 -11.41 -6.63
N ALA A 313 -5.71 -11.45 -6.07
CA ALA A 313 -5.15 -12.63 -5.42
C ALA A 313 -5.96 -13.03 -4.18
N VAL A 314 -6.25 -12.09 -3.27
CA VAL A 314 -6.99 -12.40 -2.04
C VAL A 314 -8.45 -12.77 -2.33
N VAL A 315 -9.10 -12.13 -3.30
CA VAL A 315 -10.47 -12.50 -3.69
C VAL A 315 -10.51 -13.87 -4.34
N LEU A 316 -9.57 -14.19 -5.24
CA LEU A 316 -9.49 -15.53 -5.81
C LEU A 316 -9.26 -16.58 -4.71
N ALA A 317 -8.40 -16.30 -3.72
CA ALA A 317 -8.19 -17.19 -2.58
C ALA A 317 -9.50 -17.41 -1.79
N GLY A 318 -10.26 -16.34 -1.52
CA GLY A 318 -11.57 -16.39 -0.88
C GLY A 318 -12.60 -17.20 -1.67
N VAL A 319 -12.67 -16.99 -2.99
CA VAL A 319 -13.55 -17.76 -3.89
C VAL A 319 -13.16 -19.25 -3.86
N VAL A 320 -11.88 -19.58 -4.02
CA VAL A 320 -11.38 -20.97 -3.99
C VAL A 320 -11.65 -21.63 -2.64
N ALA A 321 -11.52 -20.91 -1.53
CA ALA A 321 -11.89 -21.41 -0.22
C ALA A 321 -13.40 -21.68 -0.12
N ALA A 322 -14.23 -20.76 -0.63
CA ALA A 322 -15.69 -20.90 -0.64
C ALA A 322 -16.18 -22.06 -1.52
N LEU A 323 -15.46 -22.44 -2.59
CA LEU A 323 -15.81 -23.61 -3.42
C LEU A 323 -15.94 -24.90 -2.61
N ARG A 324 -15.22 -25.04 -1.49
CA ARG A 324 -15.35 -26.22 -0.60
C ARG A 324 -16.73 -26.31 0.07
N LEU A 325 -17.43 -25.18 0.20
CA LEU A 325 -18.75 -25.07 0.81
C LEU A 325 -19.87 -25.01 -0.25
N VAL A 326 -19.64 -24.30 -1.35
CA VAL A 326 -20.57 -24.21 -2.49
C VAL A 326 -20.63 -25.52 -3.27
N GLY A 327 -19.50 -26.22 -3.40
CA GLY A 327 -19.34 -27.37 -4.29
C GLY A 327 -19.04 -26.94 -5.73
N GLY A 328 -18.62 -27.89 -6.56
CA GLY A 328 -18.29 -27.67 -7.97
C GLY A 328 -16.87 -27.16 -8.22
N SER A 329 -16.54 -26.99 -9.50
CA SER A 329 -15.27 -26.40 -9.95
C SER A 329 -15.41 -24.90 -10.24
N LEU A 330 -14.31 -24.14 -10.16
CA LEU A 330 -14.31 -22.69 -10.48
C LEU A 330 -14.94 -22.40 -11.85
N SER A 331 -14.74 -23.32 -12.81
CA SER A 331 -15.26 -23.20 -14.17
C SER A 331 -16.78 -23.36 -14.29
N GLU A 332 -17.46 -23.95 -13.30
CA GLU A 332 -18.92 -24.17 -13.31
C GLU A 332 -19.69 -22.93 -12.86
N HIS A 333 -19.01 -21.97 -12.22
CA HIS A 333 -19.63 -20.78 -11.67
C HIS A 333 -19.78 -19.64 -12.69
N LYS A 334 -20.82 -18.83 -12.48
CA LYS A 334 -21.04 -17.56 -13.18
C LYS A 334 -20.83 -16.41 -12.21
N PHE A 335 -20.01 -15.44 -12.62
CA PHE A 335 -19.60 -14.32 -11.79
C PHE A 335 -20.28 -13.04 -12.27
N LEU A 336 -20.84 -12.28 -11.35
CA LEU A 336 -21.35 -10.94 -11.61
C LEU A 336 -20.68 -9.95 -10.65
N PHE A 337 -20.10 -8.91 -11.21
CA PHE A 337 -19.46 -7.83 -10.46
C PHE A 337 -20.31 -6.57 -10.53
N LEU A 338 -20.49 -5.91 -9.39
CA LEU A 338 -20.87 -4.50 -9.33
C LEU A 338 -19.60 -3.68 -9.08
N GLY A 339 -19.21 -2.87 -10.07
CA GLY A 339 -17.93 -2.18 -10.09
C GLY A 339 -17.01 -2.77 -11.15
N ALA A 340 -16.53 -1.91 -12.05
CA ALA A 340 -15.64 -2.28 -13.16
C ALA A 340 -14.43 -1.35 -13.23
N GLY A 341 -13.84 -1.06 -12.06
CA GLY A 341 -12.56 -0.34 -11.92
C GLY A 341 -11.37 -1.28 -11.80
N GLU A 342 -10.31 -0.82 -11.14
CA GLU A 342 -9.09 -1.59 -10.82
C GLU A 342 -9.40 -2.95 -10.20
N ALA A 343 -10.01 -2.97 -9.02
CA ALA A 343 -10.35 -4.19 -8.28
C ALA A 343 -11.22 -5.13 -9.12
N GLY A 344 -12.38 -4.66 -9.60
CA GLY A 344 -13.35 -5.51 -10.31
C GLY A 344 -12.76 -6.19 -11.55
N THR A 345 -12.01 -5.46 -12.38
CA THR A 345 -11.41 -6.02 -13.60
C THR A 345 -10.15 -6.85 -13.32
N GLY A 346 -9.35 -6.48 -12.31
CA GLY A 346 -8.22 -7.29 -11.85
C GLY A 346 -8.64 -8.66 -11.31
N ILE A 347 -9.67 -8.69 -10.45
CA ILE A 347 -10.25 -9.93 -9.91
C ILE A 347 -10.80 -10.78 -11.07
N ALA A 348 -11.60 -10.17 -11.96
CA ALA A 348 -12.19 -10.87 -13.10
C ALA A 348 -11.13 -11.52 -13.98
N GLU A 349 -10.03 -10.82 -14.28
CA GLU A 349 -8.93 -11.35 -15.10
C GLU A 349 -8.21 -12.51 -14.42
N LEU A 350 -7.95 -12.42 -13.11
CA LEU A 350 -7.27 -13.50 -12.39
C LEU A 350 -8.16 -14.74 -12.26
N ILE A 351 -9.47 -14.57 -12.06
CA ILE A 351 -10.44 -15.68 -12.09
C ILE A 351 -10.45 -16.33 -13.48
N ALA A 352 -10.53 -15.54 -14.56
CA ALA A 352 -10.50 -16.06 -15.92
C ALA A 352 -9.20 -16.85 -16.21
N LEU A 353 -8.06 -16.29 -15.80
CA LEU A 353 -6.75 -16.95 -15.95
C LEU A 353 -6.67 -18.26 -15.18
N GLU A 354 -7.18 -18.32 -13.96
CA GLU A 354 -7.18 -19.53 -13.14
C GLU A 354 -8.11 -20.61 -13.72
N ILE A 355 -9.29 -20.22 -14.22
CA ILE A 355 -10.18 -21.13 -14.96
C ILE A 355 -9.44 -21.66 -16.20
N SER A 356 -8.84 -20.78 -16.99
CA SER A 356 -8.11 -21.11 -18.22
C SER A 356 -6.99 -22.11 -17.96
N LYS A 357 -6.18 -21.90 -16.91
CA LYS A 357 -5.11 -22.82 -16.50
C LYS A 357 -5.65 -24.19 -16.09
N LYS A 358 -6.75 -24.23 -15.32
CA LYS A 358 -7.34 -25.50 -14.84
C LYS A 358 -8.04 -26.29 -15.93
N THR A 359 -8.72 -25.63 -16.87
CA THR A 359 -9.49 -26.29 -17.93
C THR A 359 -8.73 -26.42 -19.24
N LYS A 360 -7.55 -25.79 -19.38
CA LYS A 360 -6.79 -25.66 -20.63
C LYS A 360 -7.60 -24.99 -21.75
N THR A 361 -8.55 -24.14 -21.40
CA THR A 361 -9.39 -23.38 -22.34
C THR A 361 -8.76 -22.00 -22.55
N PRO A 362 -8.77 -21.42 -23.77
CA PRO A 362 -8.31 -20.04 -23.99
C PRO A 362 -8.99 -19.04 -23.05
N VAL A 363 -8.23 -18.05 -22.54
CA VAL A 363 -8.74 -17.12 -21.53
C VAL A 363 -9.96 -16.35 -22.03
N GLU A 364 -10.00 -16.02 -23.32
CA GLU A 364 -11.12 -15.34 -23.99
C GLU A 364 -12.44 -16.09 -23.82
N GLU A 365 -12.42 -17.42 -23.87
CA GLU A 365 -13.60 -18.25 -23.67
C GLU A 365 -14.00 -18.31 -22.19
N THR A 366 -13.02 -18.30 -21.28
CA THR A 366 -13.30 -18.29 -19.84
C THR A 366 -13.93 -16.99 -19.36
N ARG A 367 -13.61 -15.86 -20.01
CA ARG A 367 -14.21 -14.55 -19.72
C ARG A 367 -15.73 -14.53 -19.94
N LYS A 368 -16.30 -15.39 -20.80
CA LYS A 368 -17.75 -15.44 -21.10
C LYS A 368 -18.63 -15.77 -19.89
N LYS A 369 -18.06 -16.32 -18.81
CA LYS A 369 -18.79 -16.60 -17.55
C LYS A 369 -18.73 -15.45 -16.55
N ILE A 370 -18.04 -14.36 -16.89
CA ILE A 370 -17.76 -13.24 -15.99
C ILE A 370 -18.38 -11.98 -16.56
N TRP A 371 -19.24 -11.36 -15.77
CA TRP A 371 -20.05 -10.20 -16.14
C TRP A 371 -19.77 -9.04 -15.18
N LEU A 372 -19.71 -7.83 -15.70
CA LEU A 372 -19.39 -6.63 -14.92
C LEU A 372 -20.45 -5.55 -15.18
N VAL A 373 -20.86 -4.86 -14.11
CA VAL A 373 -21.77 -3.72 -14.13
C VAL A 373 -21.01 -2.48 -13.70
N ASP A 374 -21.05 -1.41 -14.49
CA ASP A 374 -20.51 -0.10 -14.13
C ASP A 374 -21.61 0.93 -13.89
N SER A 375 -21.25 2.20 -13.72
CA SER A 375 -22.21 3.28 -13.44
C SER A 375 -23.24 3.51 -14.55
N LYS A 376 -23.06 2.92 -15.73
CA LYS A 376 -24.02 2.98 -16.86
C LYS A 376 -24.67 1.62 -17.14
N GLY A 377 -24.60 0.67 -16.21
CA GLY A 377 -25.21 -0.65 -16.35
C GLY A 377 -24.24 -1.76 -16.79
N LEU A 378 -24.80 -2.86 -17.28
CA LEU A 378 -24.06 -4.05 -17.71
C LEU A 378 -23.10 -3.75 -18.86
N ILE A 379 -21.86 -4.24 -18.77
CA ILE A 379 -20.85 -4.14 -19.81
C ILE A 379 -21.18 -5.16 -20.92
N VAL A 380 -21.59 -4.65 -22.08
CA VAL A 380 -22.05 -5.46 -23.23
C VAL A 380 -21.46 -4.96 -24.54
N SER A 381 -21.48 -5.80 -25.57
CA SER A 381 -20.88 -5.55 -26.88
C SER A 381 -21.38 -4.28 -27.56
N SER A 382 -22.67 -3.93 -27.42
CA SER A 382 -23.27 -2.71 -27.96
C SER A 382 -22.70 -1.41 -27.35
N ARG A 383 -22.03 -1.49 -26.19
CA ARG A 383 -21.38 -0.35 -25.53
C ARG A 383 -19.90 -0.21 -25.85
N LYS A 384 -19.29 -1.15 -26.59
CA LYS A 384 -17.83 -1.34 -26.72
C LYS A 384 -17.04 -0.10 -27.13
N ASP A 385 -17.61 0.74 -28.00
CA ASP A 385 -16.97 1.97 -28.47
C ASP A 385 -16.85 3.07 -27.40
N SER A 386 -17.77 3.07 -26.43
CA SER A 386 -17.79 4.01 -25.31
C SER A 386 -16.99 3.54 -24.09
N LEU A 387 -16.49 2.31 -24.12
CA LEU A 387 -15.78 1.69 -22.99
C LEU A 387 -14.29 2.02 -23.01
N GLN A 388 -13.75 2.20 -21.81
CA GLN A 388 -12.31 2.22 -21.59
C GLN A 388 -11.68 0.89 -22.02
N GLN A 389 -10.43 0.92 -22.48
CA GLN A 389 -9.78 -0.25 -23.09
C GLN A 389 -9.79 -1.49 -22.20
N PHE A 390 -9.56 -1.34 -20.89
CA PHE A 390 -9.54 -2.43 -19.92
C PHE A 390 -10.92 -3.06 -19.65
N LYS A 391 -12.03 -2.37 -20.02
CA LYS A 391 -13.40 -2.89 -19.91
C LYS A 391 -13.83 -3.70 -21.13
N LYS A 392 -13.22 -3.46 -22.31
CA LYS A 392 -13.63 -4.08 -23.57
C LYS A 392 -13.56 -5.62 -23.60
N PRO A 393 -12.62 -6.31 -22.93
CA PRO A 393 -12.60 -7.78 -22.87
C PRO A 393 -13.83 -8.41 -22.19
N TRP A 394 -14.59 -7.62 -21.43
CA TRP A 394 -15.77 -8.07 -20.69
C TRP A 394 -17.09 -7.73 -21.39
N ALA A 395 -17.04 -7.09 -22.55
CA ALA A 395 -18.20 -6.64 -23.32
C ALA A 395 -18.73 -7.78 -24.20
N HIS A 396 -19.44 -8.72 -23.56
CA HIS A 396 -20.05 -9.88 -24.22
C HIS A 396 -21.34 -9.49 -24.96
N GLU A 397 -21.79 -10.34 -25.87
CA GLU A 397 -23.09 -10.18 -26.52
C GLU A 397 -24.22 -10.44 -25.52
N HIS A 398 -25.00 -9.40 -25.24
CA HIS A 398 -26.18 -9.42 -24.38
C HIS A 398 -26.97 -8.11 -24.58
N GLU A 399 -28.28 -8.13 -24.34
CA GLU A 399 -29.09 -6.92 -24.30
C GLU A 399 -28.60 -5.94 -23.21
N PRO A 400 -28.64 -4.62 -23.44
CA PRO A 400 -28.31 -3.63 -22.41
C PRO A 400 -29.20 -3.79 -21.17
N ILE A 401 -28.60 -3.69 -20.00
CA ILE A 401 -29.31 -3.68 -18.71
C ILE A 401 -28.76 -2.55 -17.86
N ASP A 402 -29.65 -1.70 -17.37
CA ASP A 402 -29.26 -0.46 -16.68
C ASP A 402 -29.01 -0.62 -15.19
N ASN A 403 -29.55 -1.67 -14.54
CA ASN A 403 -29.48 -1.84 -13.09
C ASN A 403 -29.03 -3.25 -12.66
N LEU A 404 -28.48 -3.34 -11.44
CA LEU A 404 -27.91 -4.57 -10.90
C LEU A 404 -28.96 -5.68 -10.71
N LEU A 405 -30.17 -5.35 -10.25
CA LEU A 405 -31.21 -6.35 -9.96
C LEU A 405 -31.63 -7.10 -11.22
N ASP A 406 -31.83 -6.38 -12.32
CA ASP A 406 -32.17 -6.97 -13.61
C ASP A 406 -31.00 -7.76 -14.19
N ALA A 407 -29.76 -7.30 -13.99
CA ALA A 407 -28.56 -8.04 -14.38
C ALA A 407 -28.47 -9.36 -13.59
N VAL A 408 -28.75 -9.35 -12.29
CA VAL A 408 -28.82 -10.56 -11.46
C VAL A 408 -29.87 -11.54 -11.97
N LYS A 409 -31.07 -11.06 -12.31
CA LYS A 409 -32.17 -11.91 -12.81
C LYS A 409 -31.87 -12.49 -14.19
N ALA A 410 -31.23 -11.73 -15.07
CA ALA A 410 -30.86 -12.16 -16.42
C ALA A 410 -29.69 -13.15 -16.41
N ILE A 411 -28.59 -12.78 -15.74
CA ILE A 411 -27.35 -13.57 -15.74
C ILE A 411 -27.45 -14.80 -14.83
N LYS A 412 -28.24 -14.70 -13.75
CA LYS A 412 -28.34 -15.72 -12.69
C LYS A 412 -26.96 -16.16 -12.19
N PRO A 413 -26.17 -15.25 -11.60
CA PRO A 413 -24.81 -15.55 -11.14
C PRO A 413 -24.82 -16.45 -9.90
N THR A 414 -23.82 -17.32 -9.78
CA THR A 414 -23.59 -18.10 -8.55
C THR A 414 -22.71 -17.34 -7.55
N VAL A 415 -21.92 -16.39 -8.05
CA VAL A 415 -21.01 -15.54 -7.28
C VAL A 415 -21.31 -14.08 -7.60
N LEU A 416 -21.64 -13.29 -6.58
CA LEU A 416 -21.87 -11.86 -6.66
C LEU A 416 -20.74 -11.11 -5.92
N ILE A 417 -20.05 -10.20 -6.61
CA ILE A 417 -18.89 -9.49 -6.09
C ILE A 417 -19.10 -7.98 -6.21
N GLY A 418 -19.01 -7.27 -5.08
CA GLY A 418 -19.10 -5.83 -4.99
C GLY A 418 -17.72 -5.23 -4.89
N SER A 419 -17.41 -4.28 -5.78
CA SER A 419 -16.17 -3.49 -5.81
C SER A 419 -16.43 -2.08 -6.35
N SER A 420 -17.61 -1.54 -6.02
CA SER A 420 -18.11 -0.30 -6.62
C SER A 420 -17.67 0.97 -5.90
N GLY A 421 -17.29 0.86 -4.63
CA GLY A 421 -17.09 1.99 -3.73
C GLY A 421 -18.38 2.69 -3.31
N VAL A 422 -19.55 2.07 -3.55
CA VAL A 422 -20.87 2.65 -3.24
C VAL A 422 -21.65 1.71 -2.33
N GLY A 423 -21.90 2.18 -1.11
CA GLY A 423 -22.57 1.40 -0.07
C GLY A 423 -24.05 1.11 -0.36
N ARG A 424 -24.56 0.04 0.27
CA ARG A 424 -25.98 -0.37 0.25
C ARG A 424 -26.56 -0.67 -1.14
N THR A 425 -25.72 -1.07 -2.08
CA THR A 425 -26.12 -1.39 -3.46
C THR A 425 -26.55 -2.85 -3.63
N PHE A 426 -26.15 -3.75 -2.73
CA PHE A 426 -26.71 -5.10 -2.64
C PHE A 426 -27.97 -5.05 -1.79
N THR A 427 -29.06 -4.57 -2.38
CA THR A 427 -30.34 -4.43 -1.68
C THR A 427 -30.94 -5.79 -1.30
N LYS A 428 -31.98 -5.76 -0.46
CA LYS A 428 -32.74 -6.96 -0.09
C LYS A 428 -33.22 -7.74 -1.32
N GLU A 429 -33.75 -7.05 -2.31
CA GLU A 429 -34.25 -7.65 -3.55
C GLU A 429 -33.13 -8.31 -4.34
N VAL A 430 -31.93 -7.72 -4.35
CA VAL A 430 -30.74 -8.31 -4.99
C VAL A 430 -30.32 -9.59 -4.28
N ILE A 431 -30.17 -9.57 -2.95
CA ILE A 431 -29.74 -10.74 -2.19
C ILE A 431 -30.79 -11.85 -2.25
N GLU A 432 -32.08 -11.53 -2.11
CA GLU A 432 -33.17 -12.49 -2.25
C GLU A 432 -33.21 -13.08 -3.68
N ALA A 433 -33.00 -12.27 -4.71
CA ALA A 433 -32.92 -12.74 -6.09
C ALA A 433 -31.77 -13.73 -6.29
N VAL A 434 -30.53 -13.39 -5.91
CA VAL A 434 -29.38 -14.31 -5.98
C VAL A 434 -29.64 -15.58 -5.17
N SER A 435 -30.26 -15.45 -4.00
CA SER A 435 -30.59 -16.57 -3.12
C SER A 435 -31.73 -17.45 -3.63
N SER A 436 -32.54 -16.99 -4.59
CA SER A 436 -33.70 -17.73 -5.12
C SER A 436 -33.30 -18.86 -6.06
N PHE A 437 -32.19 -18.71 -6.79
CA PHE A 437 -31.70 -19.70 -7.75
C PHE A 437 -30.35 -20.33 -7.35
N ASN A 438 -29.79 -19.95 -6.20
CA ASN A 438 -28.61 -20.58 -5.61
C ASN A 438 -28.94 -21.11 -4.21
N GLU A 439 -28.63 -22.38 -3.94
CA GLU A 439 -28.78 -22.93 -2.59
C GLU A 439 -27.85 -22.24 -1.60
N LYS A 440 -26.58 -22.05 -1.98
CA LYS A 440 -25.53 -21.36 -1.21
C LYS A 440 -24.90 -20.24 -2.06
N PRO A 441 -25.50 -19.04 -2.11
CA PRO A 441 -24.94 -17.95 -2.89
C PRO A 441 -23.63 -17.45 -2.26
N LEU A 442 -22.60 -17.23 -3.08
CA LEU A 442 -21.37 -16.57 -2.64
C LEU A 442 -21.50 -15.07 -2.88
N ILE A 443 -21.47 -14.28 -1.80
CA ILE A 443 -21.65 -12.82 -1.83
C ILE A 443 -20.41 -12.18 -1.21
N LEU A 444 -19.70 -11.37 -1.99
CA LEU A 444 -18.50 -10.65 -1.55
C LEU A 444 -18.78 -9.14 -1.61
N ALA A 445 -18.80 -8.45 -0.46
CA ALA A 445 -19.03 -6.99 -0.39
C ALA A 445 -17.71 -6.27 -0.05
N LEU A 446 -16.90 -5.96 -1.07
CA LEU A 446 -15.48 -5.64 -0.89
C LEU A 446 -15.19 -4.15 -0.75
N SER A 447 -16.19 -3.29 -0.92
CA SER A 447 -15.98 -1.83 -0.87
C SER A 447 -15.65 -1.35 0.54
N ASN A 448 -14.66 -0.47 0.64
CA ASN A 448 -14.11 0.08 1.88
C ASN A 448 -14.31 1.60 1.96
N PRO A 449 -14.47 2.19 3.16
CA PRO A 449 -14.65 1.53 4.47
C PRO A 449 -16.07 0.95 4.63
N THR A 450 -16.46 0.51 5.84
CA THR A 450 -17.77 -0.12 6.14
C THR A 450 -18.97 0.68 5.62
N SER A 451 -18.90 2.02 5.62
CA SER A 451 -19.96 2.89 5.07
C SER A 451 -20.16 2.75 3.55
N GLN A 452 -19.16 2.24 2.84
CA GLN A 452 -19.19 1.96 1.41
C GLN A 452 -19.43 0.49 1.08
N SER A 453 -19.56 -0.39 2.07
CA SER A 453 -19.85 -1.81 1.85
C SER A 453 -21.19 -1.99 1.13
N GLU A 454 -21.23 -2.83 0.09
CA GLU A 454 -22.44 -3.03 -0.73
C GLU A 454 -23.63 -3.55 0.10
N CYS A 455 -23.36 -4.32 1.15
CA CYS A 455 -24.28 -4.67 2.23
C CYS A 455 -23.49 -5.00 3.50
N THR A 456 -24.17 -5.11 4.62
CA THR A 456 -23.58 -5.60 5.88
C THR A 456 -23.64 -7.13 5.97
N ALA A 457 -22.86 -7.71 6.87
CA ALA A 457 -22.94 -9.15 7.17
C ALA A 457 -24.34 -9.56 7.66
N GLU A 458 -24.94 -8.75 8.53
CA GLU A 458 -26.29 -9.01 9.08
C GLU A 458 -27.35 -9.05 7.98
N GLU A 459 -27.31 -8.07 7.06
CA GLU A 459 -28.20 -8.03 5.90
C GLU A 459 -27.99 -9.24 4.98
N ALA A 460 -26.75 -9.60 4.66
CA ALA A 460 -26.43 -10.73 3.81
C ALA A 460 -26.96 -12.06 4.38
N TYR A 461 -26.75 -12.33 5.67
CA TYR A 461 -27.25 -13.54 6.32
C TYR A 461 -28.78 -13.51 6.47
N THR A 462 -29.35 -12.39 6.88
CA THR A 462 -30.80 -12.28 7.09
C THR A 462 -31.58 -12.46 5.79
N TRP A 463 -31.19 -11.74 4.73
CA TRP A 463 -31.91 -11.76 3.45
C TRP A 463 -31.69 -13.05 2.66
N SER A 464 -30.59 -13.76 2.89
CA SER A 464 -30.35 -15.09 2.32
C SER A 464 -30.91 -16.26 3.15
N LYS A 465 -31.50 -15.98 4.32
CA LYS A 465 -31.96 -16.97 5.30
C LYS A 465 -30.82 -17.86 5.84
N GLY A 466 -29.66 -17.27 6.10
CA GLY A 466 -28.47 -17.92 6.63
C GLY A 466 -27.72 -18.79 5.63
N ARG A 467 -28.07 -18.72 4.33
CA ARG A 467 -27.48 -19.57 3.28
C ARG A 467 -26.30 -18.95 2.55
N ALA A 468 -26.18 -17.62 2.59
CA ALA A 468 -25.06 -16.94 1.94
C ALA A 468 -23.73 -17.34 2.57
N ILE A 469 -22.75 -17.57 1.70
CA ILE A 469 -21.34 -17.52 2.08
C ILE A 469 -20.92 -16.08 1.85
N PHE A 470 -20.58 -15.40 2.94
CA PHE A 470 -20.33 -13.97 2.93
C PHE A 470 -18.90 -13.65 3.37
N ALA A 471 -18.28 -12.71 2.67
CA ALA A 471 -17.07 -12.04 3.11
C ALA A 471 -17.10 -10.57 2.66
N SER A 472 -16.39 -9.71 3.38
CA SER A 472 -16.40 -8.27 3.15
C SER A 472 -14.99 -7.67 3.10
N GLY A 473 -14.85 -6.47 2.53
CA GLY A 473 -13.59 -5.73 2.54
C GLY A 473 -13.26 -5.14 3.91
N SER A 474 -14.30 -4.65 4.61
CA SER A 474 -14.22 -4.07 5.95
C SER A 474 -14.71 -5.07 7.02
N PRO A 475 -14.24 -4.97 8.27
CA PRO A 475 -14.65 -5.89 9.32
C PRO A 475 -16.11 -5.68 9.71
N PHE A 476 -16.80 -6.77 10.05
CA PHE A 476 -18.14 -6.79 10.64
C PHE A 476 -18.14 -7.72 11.85
N ASP A 477 -18.94 -7.37 12.86
CA ASP A 477 -19.13 -8.20 14.03
C ASP A 477 -19.77 -9.56 13.69
N PRO A 478 -19.57 -10.59 14.52
CA PRO A 478 -20.28 -11.86 14.38
C PRO A 478 -21.81 -11.66 14.40
N VAL A 479 -22.51 -12.42 13.56
CA VAL A 479 -23.97 -12.33 13.40
C VAL A 479 -24.61 -13.61 13.93
N GLU A 480 -25.56 -13.50 14.84
CA GLU A 480 -26.41 -14.62 15.24
C GLU A 480 -27.68 -14.66 14.39
N TYR A 481 -27.92 -15.78 13.71
CA TYR A 481 -29.12 -16.00 12.90
C TYR A 481 -29.67 -17.41 13.13
N ASN A 482 -30.91 -17.51 13.61
CA ASN A 482 -31.60 -18.77 13.95
C ASN A 482 -30.76 -19.71 14.84
N GLY A 483 -30.15 -19.17 15.90
CA GLY A 483 -29.36 -19.94 16.86
C GLY A 483 -27.99 -20.41 16.36
N LYS A 484 -27.54 -19.93 15.18
CA LYS A 484 -26.20 -20.16 14.65
C LYS A 484 -25.44 -18.84 14.57
N VAL A 485 -24.19 -18.86 15.04
CA VAL A 485 -23.27 -17.72 14.95
C VAL A 485 -22.47 -17.82 13.66
N TYR A 486 -22.44 -16.72 12.91
CA TYR A 486 -21.67 -16.54 11.69
C TYR A 486 -20.57 -15.52 11.95
N VAL A 487 -19.33 -15.89 11.70
CA VAL A 487 -18.18 -14.98 11.76
C VAL A 487 -17.75 -14.71 10.32
N PRO A 488 -18.12 -13.55 9.74
CA PRO A 488 -17.82 -13.26 8.34
C PRO A 488 -16.31 -13.06 8.16
N GLY A 489 -15.76 -13.63 7.08
CA GLY A 489 -14.35 -13.42 6.74
C GLY A 489 -14.13 -12.03 6.17
N GLN A 490 -12.92 -11.49 6.37
CA GLN A 490 -12.50 -10.24 5.76
C GLN A 490 -11.52 -10.50 4.61
N VAL A 491 -11.75 -9.84 3.48
CA VAL A 491 -10.86 -9.84 2.31
C VAL A 491 -9.89 -8.68 2.47
N ILE A 492 -8.83 -8.90 3.23
CA ILE A 492 -7.80 -7.89 3.51
C ILE A 492 -6.61 -8.12 2.59
N GLN A 493 -6.19 -7.06 1.90
CA GLN A 493 -4.92 -7.02 1.18
C GLN A 493 -3.84 -6.63 2.19
N ILE A 494 -3.07 -7.63 2.63
CA ILE A 494 -2.00 -7.48 3.63
C ILE A 494 -0.66 -7.55 2.92
#